data_AF-M3A7U9-F1
#
_entry.id   AF-M3A7U9-F1
#
_cell.length_a   1.000
_cell.length_b   1.000
_cell.length_c   1.000
_cell.angle_alpha   90.00
_cell.angle_beta   90.00
_cell.angle_gamma   90.00
#
_symmetry.space_group_name_H-M   'P 1'
#
loop_
_entity.id
_entity.type
_entity.pdbx_description
1 polymer ?
#
loop_
_entity_poly.entity_id
_entity_poly.type
_entity_poly.pdbx_seq_one_letter_code
_entity_poly.pdbx_strand_id
1 'polypeptide(L)'
;MGFIEGRTILNRQAMTARDYIWLAVLGATERAPLSMDDAMQAVATLTGPAWAPVTQLVFDAIDEMLEDGLLNPVERSMRLAITGDGRRRLHDLVAQPLASPLSTFGQVGIRLKLAFLDLAPPVVRRRQIDAILRSCDCEIASRTASCPAWALNGPLGRVWLDHQVDALEEMAEVLRRLARAEGASLTEG
;
A
#
# COMPACT_ATOMS: atom_id res chain seq x y z
N MET A 1 1.10 34.58 27.40
CA MET A 1 0.43 34.73 26.09
C MET A 1 0.92 33.60 25.23
N GLY A 2 0.03 32.67 24.89
CA GLY A 2 0.37 31.32 24.43
C GLY A 2 0.96 31.28 23.03
N PHE A 3 2.08 30.57 22.91
CA PHE A 3 2.59 30.08 21.63
C PHE A 3 1.64 28.99 21.15
N ILE A 4 1.04 29.21 19.98
CA ILE A 4 0.26 28.20 19.28
C ILE A 4 1.25 27.12 18.87
N GLU A 5 1.16 25.96 19.53
CA GLU A 5 1.85 24.73 19.13
C GLU A 5 1.60 24.49 17.65
N GLY A 6 2.67 24.63 16.87
CA GLY A 6 2.69 24.16 15.50
C GLY A 6 2.33 22.69 15.52
N ARG A 7 1.13 22.35 15.06
CA ARG A 7 0.78 20.99 14.63
C ARG A 7 1.87 20.57 13.66
N THR A 8 2.78 19.74 14.15
CA THR A 8 3.77 19.01 13.36
C THR A 8 3.00 18.41 12.20
N ILE A 9 3.25 18.91 10.99
CA ILE A 9 2.86 18.25 9.77
C ILE A 9 3.49 16.87 9.90
N LEU A 10 2.68 15.85 10.20
CA LEU A 10 3.12 14.46 10.28
C LEU A 10 3.98 14.23 9.06
N ASN A 11 5.29 14.10 9.27
CA ASN A 11 6.24 13.69 8.26
C ASN A 11 5.77 12.29 7.87
N ARG A 12 4.87 12.19 6.89
CA ARG A 12 4.31 10.92 6.47
C ARG A 12 5.40 10.21 5.70
N GLN A 13 6.22 9.47 6.43
CA GLN A 13 7.28 8.66 5.87
C GLN A 13 6.66 7.68 4.86
N ALA A 14 7.22 7.65 3.67
CA ALA A 14 6.86 6.66 2.67
C ALA A 14 7.17 5.25 3.19
N MET A 15 6.34 4.28 2.81
CA MET A 15 6.58 2.87 3.12
C MET A 15 7.96 2.44 2.63
N THR A 16 8.71 1.79 3.51
CA THR A 16 9.98 1.14 3.19
C THR A 16 9.74 -0.24 2.56
N ALA A 17 10.78 -0.86 1.97
CA ALA A 17 10.70 -2.25 1.48
C ALA A 17 10.17 -3.21 2.55
N ARG A 18 10.65 -3.04 3.79
CA ARG A 18 10.20 -3.80 4.96
C ARG A 18 8.70 -3.63 5.21
N ASP A 19 8.19 -2.40 5.15
CA ASP A 19 6.77 -2.11 5.40
C ASP A 19 5.84 -2.83 4.40
N TYR A 20 6.27 -3.03 3.15
CA TYR A 20 5.51 -3.81 2.17
C TYR A 20 5.50 -5.30 2.51
N ILE A 21 6.62 -5.86 2.96
CA ILE A 21 6.68 -7.27 3.43
C ILE A 21 5.80 -7.44 4.66
N TRP A 22 5.88 -6.52 5.62
CA TRP A 22 5.04 -6.52 6.81
C TRP A 22 3.55 -6.47 6.45
N LEU A 23 3.17 -5.58 5.53
CA LEU A 23 1.79 -5.50 5.08
C LEU A 23 1.30 -6.82 4.44
N ALA A 24 2.15 -7.48 3.64
CA ALA A 24 1.83 -8.76 3.04
C ALA A 24 1.65 -9.88 4.08
N VAL A 25 2.60 -10.03 5.00
CA VAL A 25 2.58 -11.11 6.01
C VAL A 25 1.49 -10.87 7.05
N LEU A 26 1.36 -9.66 7.59
CA LEU A 26 0.32 -9.33 8.57
C LEU A 26 -1.08 -9.45 7.96
N GLY A 27 -1.29 -8.97 6.74
CA GLY A 27 -2.58 -9.10 6.08
C GLY A 27 -2.95 -10.55 5.78
N ALA A 28 -1.98 -11.39 5.42
CA ALA A 28 -2.21 -12.81 5.18
C ALA A 28 -2.44 -13.59 6.48
N THR A 29 -1.69 -13.30 7.55
CA THR A 29 -1.86 -13.94 8.87
C THR A 29 -3.14 -13.53 9.58
N GLU A 30 -3.66 -12.33 9.33
CA GLU A 30 -4.98 -11.91 9.80
C GLU A 30 -6.11 -12.74 9.18
N ARG A 31 -5.93 -13.28 7.97
CA ARG A 31 -6.89 -14.20 7.36
C ARG A 31 -6.81 -15.61 7.94
N ALA A 32 -5.60 -16.12 8.17
CA ALA A 32 -5.38 -17.43 8.77
C ALA A 32 -3.93 -17.57 9.27
N PRO A 33 -3.68 -18.37 10.33
CA PRO A 33 -2.31 -18.70 10.72
C PRO A 33 -1.53 -19.39 9.59
N LEU A 34 -0.31 -18.93 9.32
CA LEU A 34 0.52 -19.34 8.18
C LEU A 34 1.74 -20.15 8.61
N SER A 35 2.17 -21.13 7.83
CA SER A 35 3.54 -21.63 7.95
C SER A 35 4.56 -20.60 7.42
N MET A 36 5.84 -20.83 7.63
CA MET A 36 6.89 -19.97 7.05
C MET A 36 6.84 -19.97 5.52
N ASP A 37 6.66 -21.15 4.91
CA ASP A 37 6.54 -21.30 3.46
C ASP A 37 5.29 -20.58 2.91
N ASP A 38 4.17 -20.65 3.63
CA ASP A 38 2.95 -19.93 3.25
C ASP A 38 3.16 -18.41 3.35
N ALA A 39 3.90 -17.92 4.35
CA ALA A 39 4.22 -16.50 4.47
C ALA A 39 5.12 -16.02 3.31
N MET A 40 6.13 -16.81 2.94
CA MET A 40 6.98 -16.55 1.77
C MET A 40 6.16 -16.50 0.47
N GLN A 41 5.28 -17.47 0.29
CA GLN A 41 4.40 -17.55 -0.87
C GLN A 41 3.39 -16.41 -0.91
N ALA A 42 2.87 -15.99 0.25
CA ALA A 42 1.98 -14.84 0.36
C ALA A 42 2.70 -13.56 -0.10
N VAL A 43 3.93 -13.32 0.36
CA VAL A 43 4.74 -12.16 -0.08
C VAL A 43 4.90 -12.18 -1.60
N ALA A 44 5.40 -13.29 -2.17
CA ALA A 44 5.63 -13.40 -3.62
C ALA A 44 4.35 -13.19 -4.46
N THR A 45 3.22 -13.73 -3.99
CA THR A 45 1.94 -13.65 -4.72
C THR A 45 1.31 -12.26 -4.62
N LEU A 46 1.43 -11.62 -3.45
CA LEU A 46 0.78 -10.34 -3.16
C LEU A 46 1.58 -9.15 -3.68
N THR A 47 2.91 -9.17 -3.65
CA THR A 47 3.74 -8.13 -4.30
C THR A 47 3.68 -8.26 -5.82
N GLY A 48 3.47 -9.47 -6.33
CA GLY A 48 3.31 -9.75 -7.76
C GLY A 48 4.58 -9.47 -8.57
N PRO A 49 4.49 -9.39 -9.90
CA PRO A 49 5.66 -9.24 -10.77
C PRO A 49 6.36 -7.89 -10.64
N ALA A 50 5.73 -6.91 -10.00
CA ALA A 50 6.32 -5.60 -9.79
C ALA A 50 7.56 -5.68 -8.89
N TRP A 51 7.57 -6.58 -7.90
CA TRP A 51 8.69 -6.72 -6.98
C TRP A 51 8.79 -8.13 -6.41
N ALA A 52 9.96 -8.74 -6.58
CA ALA A 52 10.33 -10.01 -5.96
C ALA A 52 11.44 -9.75 -4.93
N PRO A 53 11.11 -9.62 -3.62
CA PRO A 53 12.13 -9.50 -2.59
C PRO A 53 12.98 -10.77 -2.53
N VAL A 54 14.27 -10.61 -2.25
CA VAL A 54 15.14 -11.75 -1.99
C VAL A 54 14.69 -12.48 -0.72
N THR A 55 14.83 -13.79 -0.72
CA THR A 55 14.36 -14.66 0.38
C THR A 55 14.86 -14.21 1.75
N GLN A 56 16.16 -13.88 1.86
CA GLN A 56 16.74 -13.42 3.13
C GLN A 56 16.02 -12.19 3.71
N LEU A 57 15.66 -11.22 2.86
CA LEU A 57 14.98 -10.00 3.30
C LEU A 57 13.59 -10.30 3.87
N VAL A 58 12.92 -11.34 3.36
CA VAL A 58 11.61 -11.76 3.89
C VAL A 58 11.77 -12.48 5.22
N PHE A 59 12.79 -13.34 5.36
CA PHE A 59 13.13 -13.97 6.64
C PHE A 59 13.44 -12.92 7.71
N ASP A 60 14.37 -12.00 7.42
CA ASP A 60 14.75 -10.93 8.35
C ASP A 60 13.52 -10.10 8.78
N ALA A 61 12.63 -9.78 7.84
CA ALA A 61 11.42 -9.01 8.14
C ALA A 61 10.41 -9.78 9.00
N ILE A 62 10.32 -11.12 8.87
CA ILE A 62 9.46 -11.97 9.71
C ILE A 62 10.07 -12.11 11.11
N ASP A 63 11.39 -12.27 11.20
CA ASP A 63 12.09 -12.32 12.49
C ASP A 63 11.90 -11.00 13.25
N GLU A 64 12.03 -9.85 12.59
CA GLU A 64 11.70 -8.55 13.19
C GLU A 64 10.24 -8.48 13.68
N MET A 65 9.28 -9.04 12.94
CA MET A 65 7.87 -9.07 13.37
C MET A 65 7.65 -9.96 14.61
N LEU A 66 8.44 -11.01 14.77
CA LEU A 66 8.41 -11.87 15.97
C LEU A 66 9.05 -11.16 17.16
N GLU A 67 10.20 -10.50 16.96
CA GLU A 67 10.89 -9.71 17.99
C GLU A 67 10.01 -8.55 18.49
N ASP A 68 9.32 -7.87 17.58
CA ASP A 68 8.38 -6.77 17.89
C ASP A 68 7.03 -7.26 18.43
N GLY A 69 6.80 -8.57 18.56
CA GLY A 69 5.56 -9.14 19.08
C GLY A 69 4.33 -8.91 18.19
N LEU A 70 4.53 -8.68 16.89
CA LEU A 70 3.47 -8.51 15.90
C LEU A 70 2.90 -9.86 15.44
N LEU A 71 3.72 -10.91 15.51
CA LEU A 71 3.37 -12.29 15.26
C LEU A 71 3.70 -13.14 16.49
N ASN A 72 2.94 -14.22 16.68
CA ASN A 72 3.23 -15.25 17.68
C ASN A 72 3.26 -16.64 17.03
N PRO A 73 4.21 -17.50 17.41
CA PRO A 73 4.19 -18.90 17.02
C PRO A 73 3.02 -19.62 17.71
N VAL A 74 2.29 -20.41 16.94
CA VAL A 74 1.29 -21.36 17.43
C VAL A 74 2.04 -22.65 17.77
N GLU A 75 2.25 -22.86 19.07
CA GLU A 75 3.19 -23.86 19.66
C GLU A 75 3.11 -25.27 19.05
N ARG A 76 1.91 -25.71 18.62
CA ARG A 76 1.69 -27.08 18.13
C ARG A 76 1.82 -27.25 16.62
N SER A 77 1.85 -26.17 15.85
CA SER A 77 1.72 -26.26 14.38
C SER A 77 2.86 -25.61 13.61
N MET A 78 3.86 -25.01 14.26
CA MET A 78 4.91 -24.21 13.60
C MET A 78 4.31 -23.13 12.67
N ARG A 79 3.16 -22.58 13.05
CA ARG A 79 2.46 -21.53 12.29
C ARG A 79 2.57 -20.20 13.01
N LEU A 80 2.54 -19.12 12.25
CA LEU A 80 2.56 -17.74 12.70
C LEU A 80 1.12 -17.23 12.75
N ALA A 81 0.71 -16.69 13.89
CA ALA A 81 -0.57 -16.01 14.06
C ALA A 81 -0.34 -14.54 14.40
N ILE A 82 -1.18 -13.66 13.85
CA ILE A 82 -1.10 -12.23 14.14
C ILE A 82 -1.54 -11.92 15.56
N THR A 83 -0.85 -10.98 16.21
CA THR A 83 -1.21 -10.50 17.55
C THR A 83 -2.14 -9.29 17.49
N GLY A 84 -2.65 -8.84 18.63
CA GLY A 84 -3.39 -7.57 18.70
C GLY A 84 -2.55 -6.37 18.26
N ASP A 85 -1.24 -6.43 18.49
CA ASP A 85 -0.28 -5.39 18.12
C ASP A 85 0.03 -5.45 16.62
N GLY A 86 0.17 -6.66 16.08
CA GLY A 86 0.23 -6.92 14.64
C GLY A 86 -0.97 -6.37 13.89
N ARG A 87 -2.20 -6.56 14.41
CA ARG A 87 -3.42 -6.01 13.78
C ARG A 87 -3.41 -4.48 13.77
N ARG A 88 -2.98 -3.83 14.86
CA ARG A 88 -2.84 -2.37 14.90
C ARG A 88 -1.81 -1.90 13.86
N ARG A 89 -0.67 -2.57 13.78
CA ARG A 89 0.37 -2.27 12.78
C ARG A 89 -0.13 -2.46 11.35
N LEU A 90 -0.91 -3.52 11.09
CA LEU A 90 -1.56 -3.74 9.79
C LEU A 90 -2.44 -2.55 9.39
N HIS A 91 -3.30 -2.06 10.29
CA HIS A 91 -4.13 -0.90 10.02
C HIS A 91 -3.31 0.37 9.76
N ASP A 92 -2.22 0.58 10.50
CA ASP A 92 -1.32 1.71 10.28
C ASP A 92 -0.67 1.64 8.89
N LEU A 93 -0.16 0.47 8.49
CA LEU A 93 0.43 0.24 7.17
C LEU A 93 -0.58 0.45 6.04
N VAL A 94 -1.82 -0.01 6.21
CA VAL A 94 -2.90 0.25 5.25
C VAL A 94 -3.20 1.74 5.15
N ALA A 95 -3.08 2.51 6.23
CA ALA A 95 -3.36 3.94 6.25
C ALA A 95 -2.20 4.85 5.80
N GLN A 96 -0.97 4.33 5.70
CA GLN A 96 0.17 5.11 5.22
C GLN A 96 -0.02 5.58 3.78
N PRO A 97 0.38 6.81 3.42
CA PRO A 97 0.22 7.31 2.05
C PRO A 97 1.18 6.60 1.08
N LEU A 98 0.77 6.59 -0.19
CA LEU A 98 1.64 6.24 -1.31
C LEU A 98 2.21 7.52 -1.90
N ALA A 99 3.47 7.48 -2.34
CA ALA A 99 4.16 8.66 -2.88
C ALA A 99 4.01 8.80 -4.41
N SER A 100 4.17 7.70 -5.15
CA SER A 100 4.08 7.66 -6.63
C SER A 100 3.38 6.37 -7.06
N PRO A 101 2.06 6.43 -7.36
CA PRO A 101 1.27 5.29 -7.84
C PRO A 101 1.92 4.45 -8.93
N LEU A 102 2.55 5.06 -9.95
CA LEU A 102 3.19 4.30 -11.04
C LEU A 102 4.59 3.76 -10.73
N SER A 103 5.22 4.18 -9.63
CA SER A 103 6.49 3.58 -9.21
C SER A 103 6.31 2.10 -8.87
N THR A 104 7.39 1.32 -8.96
CA THR A 104 7.40 -0.10 -8.58
C THR A 104 6.78 -0.34 -7.20
N PHE A 105 7.22 0.42 -6.19
CA PHE A 105 6.70 0.31 -4.82
C PHE A 105 5.30 0.90 -4.68
N GLY A 106 4.93 1.89 -5.49
CA GLY A 106 3.56 2.39 -5.58
C GLY A 106 2.58 1.29 -6.01
N GLN A 107 2.90 0.57 -7.08
CA GLN A 107 2.08 -0.54 -7.58
C GLN A 107 1.96 -1.68 -6.57
N VAL A 108 3.07 -2.07 -5.94
CA VAL A 108 3.08 -3.05 -4.84
C VAL A 108 2.19 -2.58 -3.69
N GLY A 109 2.33 -1.32 -3.27
CA GLY A 109 1.55 -0.73 -2.20
C GLY A 109 0.05 -0.67 -2.50
N ILE A 110 -0.34 -0.29 -3.72
CA ILE A 110 -1.74 -0.29 -4.15
C ILE A 110 -2.31 -1.70 -4.10
N ARG A 111 -1.60 -2.66 -4.70
CA ARG A 111 -2.04 -4.06 -4.74
C ARG A 111 -2.24 -4.63 -3.34
N LEU A 112 -1.28 -4.43 -2.44
CA LEU A 112 -1.36 -4.88 -1.05
C LEU A 112 -2.49 -4.21 -0.29
N LYS A 113 -2.61 -2.88 -0.38
CA LYS A 113 -3.68 -2.13 0.29
C LYS A 113 -5.06 -2.58 -0.18
N LEU A 114 -5.25 -2.77 -1.48
CA LEU A 114 -6.52 -3.25 -2.03
C LEU A 114 -6.80 -4.71 -1.63
N ALA A 115 -5.77 -5.56 -1.55
CA ALA A 115 -5.91 -6.96 -1.18
C ALA A 115 -6.40 -7.18 0.26
N PHE A 116 -6.21 -6.19 1.14
CA PHE A 116 -6.56 -6.26 2.57
C PHE A 116 -7.55 -5.18 3.00
N LEU A 117 -8.09 -4.41 2.05
CA LEU A 117 -8.98 -3.32 2.40
C LEU A 117 -10.30 -3.82 2.99
N ASP A 118 -10.72 -5.02 2.61
CA ASP A 118 -11.86 -5.75 3.15
C ASP A 118 -11.79 -5.94 4.67
N LEU A 119 -10.58 -5.97 5.25
CA LEU A 119 -10.35 -6.11 6.68
C LEU A 119 -10.60 -4.81 7.48
N ALA A 120 -10.81 -3.68 6.80
CA ALA A 120 -11.07 -2.40 7.43
C ALA A 120 -12.59 -2.05 7.43
N PRO A 121 -13.06 -1.24 8.40
CA PRO A 121 -14.44 -0.76 8.40
C PRO A 121 -14.79 0.00 7.11
N PRO A 122 -16.02 -0.06 6.59
CA PRO A 122 -16.40 0.53 5.30
C PRO A 122 -16.01 2.01 5.11
N VAL A 123 -16.15 2.84 6.15
CA VAL A 123 -15.72 4.26 6.13
C VAL A 123 -14.22 4.40 5.89
N VAL A 124 -13.42 3.51 6.48
CA VAL A 124 -11.97 3.48 6.29
C VAL A 124 -11.63 3.00 4.87
N ARG A 125 -12.34 2.00 4.36
CA ARG A 125 -12.15 1.50 2.97
C ARG A 125 -12.30 2.62 1.97
N ARG A 126 -13.41 3.36 2.06
CA ARG A 126 -13.68 4.51 1.19
C ARG A 126 -12.58 5.56 1.30
N ARG A 127 -12.17 5.93 2.52
CA ARG A 127 -11.12 6.92 2.75
C ARG A 127 -9.78 6.52 2.14
N GLN A 128 -9.43 5.23 2.17
CA GLN A 128 -8.19 4.74 1.55
C GLN A 128 -8.27 4.75 0.03
N ILE A 129 -9.38 4.33 -0.57
CA ILE A 129 -9.55 4.41 -2.03
C ILE A 129 -9.44 5.87 -2.49
N ASP A 130 -10.10 6.79 -1.78
CA ASP A 130 -9.99 8.23 -2.08
C ASP A 130 -8.56 8.77 -1.86
N ALA A 131 -7.78 8.19 -0.95
CA ALA A 131 -6.38 8.57 -0.75
C ALA A 131 -5.48 8.12 -1.90
N ILE A 132 -5.68 6.90 -2.42
CA ILE A 132 -4.97 6.42 -3.61
C ILE A 132 -5.36 7.26 -4.82
N LEU A 133 -6.67 7.54 -5.00
CA LEU A 133 -7.16 8.38 -6.09
C LEU A 133 -6.54 9.78 -6.07
N ARG A 134 -6.50 10.44 -4.91
CA ARG A 134 -5.81 11.74 -4.76
C ARG A 134 -4.33 11.65 -5.13
N SER A 135 -3.67 10.53 -4.84
CA SER A 135 -2.28 10.35 -5.23
C SER A 135 -2.11 10.26 -6.74
N CYS A 136 -3.04 9.61 -7.44
CA CYS A 136 -3.07 9.61 -8.92
C CYS A 136 -3.30 11.01 -9.47
N ASP A 137 -4.30 11.74 -8.95
CA ASP A 137 -4.63 13.09 -9.39
C ASP A 137 -3.45 14.07 -9.19
N CYS A 138 -2.76 13.98 -8.04
CA CYS A 138 -1.55 14.77 -7.79
C CYS A 138 -0.41 14.43 -8.76
N GLU A 139 -0.22 13.15 -9.10
CA GLU A 139 0.83 12.73 -10.02
C GLU A 139 0.52 13.13 -11.47
N ILE A 140 -0.74 13.02 -11.90
CA ILE A 140 -1.22 13.54 -13.20
C ILE A 140 -0.98 15.05 -13.29
N ALA A 141 -1.41 15.81 -12.28
CA ALA A 141 -1.22 17.26 -12.24
C ALA A 141 0.26 17.64 -12.29
N SER A 142 1.13 16.93 -11.57
CA SER A 142 2.58 17.15 -11.59
C SER A 142 3.21 16.91 -12.96
N ARG A 143 2.83 15.80 -13.63
CA ARG A 143 3.35 15.41 -14.94
C ARG A 143 2.85 16.30 -16.07
N THR A 144 1.60 16.77 -15.98
CA THR A 144 0.99 17.69 -16.97
C THR A 144 1.41 19.15 -16.77
N ALA A 145 1.66 19.57 -15.54
CA ALA A 145 2.18 20.92 -15.23
C ALA A 145 3.67 21.06 -15.57
N SER A 146 4.43 19.96 -15.58
CA SER A 146 5.81 19.94 -16.06
C SER A 146 5.81 20.32 -17.54
N CYS A 147 6.25 21.54 -17.82
CA CYS A 147 6.03 22.28 -19.06
C CYS A 147 6.15 21.43 -20.34
N PRO A 148 5.11 21.39 -21.23
CA PRO A 148 5.22 20.74 -22.54
C PRO A 148 6.35 21.32 -23.42
N ALA A 149 6.87 22.51 -23.07
CA ALA A 149 8.00 23.16 -23.71
C ALA A 149 9.37 22.90 -23.03
N TRP A 150 9.47 21.98 -22.06
CA TRP A 150 10.80 21.62 -21.53
C TRP A 150 11.58 20.88 -22.62
N ALA A 151 12.49 21.61 -23.28
CA ALA A 151 13.24 21.15 -24.45
C ALA A 151 14.00 19.84 -24.21
N LEU A 152 14.33 19.54 -22.95
CA LEU A 152 15.07 18.33 -22.55
C LEU A 152 14.27 17.03 -22.69
N ASN A 153 12.94 17.05 -22.73
CA ASN A 153 12.14 15.83 -22.88
C ASN A 153 12.18 15.24 -24.30
N GLY A 154 12.50 16.05 -25.32
CA GLY A 154 12.48 15.62 -26.72
C GLY A 154 11.10 15.09 -27.19
N PRO A 155 10.93 14.73 -28.47
CA PRO A 155 9.66 14.19 -28.98
C PRO A 155 9.30 12.83 -28.40
N LEU A 156 10.27 11.92 -28.27
CA LEU A 156 10.03 10.55 -27.77
C LEU A 156 9.75 10.53 -26.27
N GLY A 157 10.44 11.35 -25.48
CA GLY A 157 10.18 11.44 -24.04
C GLY A 157 8.79 12.04 -23.75
N ARG A 158 8.29 12.95 -24.60
CA ARG A 158 6.90 13.42 -24.51
C ARG A 158 5.88 12.30 -24.73
N VAL A 159 6.03 11.51 -25.79
CA VAL A 159 5.14 10.36 -26.04
C VAL A 159 5.15 9.37 -24.86
N TRP A 160 6.32 9.16 -24.24
CA TRP A 160 6.42 8.31 -23.04
C TRP A 160 5.76 8.93 -21.79
N LEU A 161 5.81 10.25 -21.65
CA LEU A 161 5.09 10.96 -20.58
C LEU A 161 3.58 10.88 -20.78
N ASP A 162 3.10 11.07 -22.02
CA ASP A 162 1.68 10.95 -22.36
C ASP A 162 1.17 9.54 -22.04
N HIS A 163 1.88 8.50 -22.49
CA HIS A 163 1.56 7.10 -22.15
C HIS A 163 1.46 6.86 -20.64
N GLN A 164 2.36 7.48 -19.88
CA GLN A 164 2.37 7.37 -18.44
C GLN A 164 1.24 8.16 -17.74
N VAL A 165 0.78 9.26 -18.33
CA VAL A 165 -0.42 9.97 -17.87
C VAL A 165 -1.66 9.13 -18.15
N ASP A 166 -1.78 8.55 -19.35
CA ASP A 166 -2.87 7.65 -19.72
C ASP A 166 -3.00 6.50 -18.71
N ALA A 167 -1.88 5.86 -18.35
CA ALA A 167 -1.86 4.78 -17.36
C ALA A 167 -2.34 5.23 -15.95
N LEU A 168 -2.04 6.48 -15.54
CA LEU A 168 -2.55 7.04 -14.29
C LEU A 168 -4.06 7.29 -14.34
N GLU A 169 -4.55 7.80 -15.47
CA GLU A 169 -5.97 8.08 -15.70
C GLU A 169 -6.80 6.79 -15.69
N GLU A 170 -6.31 5.74 -16.37
CA GLU A 170 -6.93 4.42 -16.36
C GLU A 170 -7.03 3.84 -14.94
N MET A 171 -5.93 3.93 -14.18
CA MET A 171 -5.90 3.49 -12.78
C MET A 171 -6.86 4.31 -11.91
N ALA A 172 -6.91 5.63 -12.09
CA ALA A 172 -7.85 6.50 -11.39
C ALA A 172 -9.31 6.10 -11.68
N GLU A 173 -9.64 5.73 -12.93
CA GLU A 173 -10.99 5.29 -13.28
C GLU A 173 -11.37 3.95 -12.65
N VAL A 174 -10.42 3.00 -12.55
CA VAL A 174 -10.63 1.77 -11.78
C VAL A 174 -10.93 2.10 -10.31
N LEU A 175 -10.14 2.99 -9.69
CA LEU A 175 -10.34 3.40 -8.29
C LEU A 175 -11.68 4.10 -8.09
N ARG A 176 -12.12 4.96 -9.01
CA ARG A 176 -13.45 5.59 -8.96
C ARG A 176 -14.60 4.58 -9.03
N ARG A 177 -14.45 3.51 -9.82
CA ARG A 177 -15.42 2.40 -9.87
C ARG A 177 -15.48 1.66 -8.54
N LEU A 178 -14.33 1.32 -7.96
CA LEU A 178 -14.26 0.67 -6.64
C LEU A 178 -14.88 1.55 -5.55
N ALA A 179 -14.58 2.85 -5.56
CA ALA A 179 -15.11 3.79 -4.57
C ALA A 179 -16.65 3.88 -4.63
N ARG A 180 -17.23 3.86 -5.84
CA ARG A 180 -18.69 3.83 -6.04
C ARG A 180 -19.32 2.54 -5.50
N ALA A 181 -18.71 1.39 -5.77
CA ALA A 181 -19.18 0.10 -5.26
C ALA A 181 -19.21 0.07 -3.72
N GLU A 182 -18.17 0.59 -3.06
CA GLU A 182 -18.14 0.71 -1.59
C GLU A 182 -19.22 1.65 -1.03
N GLY A 183 -19.59 2.69 -1.77
CA GLY A 183 -20.65 3.63 -1.38
C GLY A 183 -22.05 3.02 -1.42
N ALA A 184 -22.33 2.15 -2.39
CA ALA A 184 -23.62 1.44 -2.48
C ALA A 184 -23.81 0.47 -1.31
N SER A 185 -22.76 -0.26 -0.93
CA SER A 185 -22.78 -1.20 0.20
C SER A 185 -23.01 -0.51 1.56
N LEU A 186 -22.71 0.79 1.67
CA LEU A 186 -22.94 1.59 2.88
C LEU A 186 -24.38 2.09 3.02
N THR A 187 -25.14 2.18 1.93
CA THR A 187 -26.55 2.61 1.94
C THR A 187 -27.54 1.47 2.17
N GLU A 188 -27.10 0.22 2.04
CA GLU A 188 -27.94 -0.98 2.15
C GLU A 188 -27.81 -1.73 3.50
N GLY A 189 -26.87 -1.34 4.37
CA GLY A 189 -26.64 -1.93 5.70
C GLY A 189 -26.93 -0.96 6.84
#